data_AF-A0A545TBK1-F1
#
_entry.id   AF-A0A545TBK1-F1
#
_cell.length_a   1.000
_cell.length_b   1.000
_cell.length_c   1.000
_cell.angle_alpha   90.00
_cell.angle_beta   90.00
_cell.angle_gamma   90.00
#
_symmetry.space_group_name_H-M   'P 1'
#
loop_
_entity.id
_entity.type
_entity.pdbx_description
1 polymer ?
#
loop_
_entity_poly.entity_id
_entity_poly.type
_entity_poly.pdbx_seq_one_letter_code
_entity_poly.pdbx_strand_id
1 'polypeptide(L)'
;MKATTAYLIIQLGILYLLVFGIPASSEWLWGYAVLASLGAVFLYWPHFRYLVSAKPHWLSDENPVNAEDIKVLERALKLLEAPENWDQNDDRHCLIWEKKSLFCAIALAQKEVIGHYSHRSIPAQEVRFTIERNYPKRWDKHPIMDFNNHQATTFDEIQNVLSDTIQRLEQRLKGA
;
A
#
# COMPACT_ATOMS: atom_id res chain seq x y z
N MET A 1 -18.87 -26.39 -7.66
CA MET A 1 -19.18 -27.43 -8.66
C MET A 1 -18.29 -28.64 -8.39
N LYS A 2 -18.87 -29.83 -8.29
CA LYS A 2 -18.16 -31.06 -7.92
C LYS A 2 -17.30 -31.54 -9.11
N ALA A 3 -16.07 -31.98 -8.85
CA ALA A 3 -15.07 -32.37 -9.86
C ALA A 3 -15.59 -33.40 -10.89
N THR A 4 -16.60 -34.18 -10.52
CA THR A 4 -17.30 -35.14 -11.39
C THR A 4 -18.05 -34.49 -12.56
N THR A 5 -18.57 -33.27 -12.39
CA THR A 5 -19.30 -32.59 -13.48
C THR A 5 -18.35 -32.08 -14.56
N ALA A 6 -17.16 -31.62 -14.19
CA ALA A 6 -16.16 -31.13 -15.14
C ALA A 6 -15.60 -32.26 -16.01
N TYR A 7 -15.38 -33.44 -15.43
CA TYR A 7 -14.89 -34.61 -16.15
C TYR A 7 -15.86 -35.09 -17.23
N LEU A 8 -17.17 -35.10 -16.93
CA LEU A 8 -18.20 -35.50 -17.88
C LEU A 8 -18.28 -34.53 -19.08
N ILE A 9 -18.13 -33.24 -18.84
CA ILE A 9 -18.14 -32.22 -19.91
C ILE A 9 -16.94 -32.40 -20.84
N ILE A 10 -15.76 -32.71 -20.30
CA ILE A 10 -14.54 -32.96 -21.10
C ILE A 10 -14.71 -34.22 -21.95
N GLN A 11 -15.23 -35.31 -21.38
CA GLN A 11 -15.45 -36.56 -22.11
C GLN A 11 -16.49 -36.40 -23.24
N LEU A 12 -17.58 -35.68 -22.99
CA LEU A 12 -18.59 -35.39 -24.01
C LEU A 12 -18.06 -34.46 -25.11
N GLY A 13 -17.21 -33.47 -24.77
CA GLY A 13 -16.57 -32.59 -25.74
C GLY A 13 -15.60 -33.34 -26.67
N ILE A 14 -14.80 -34.27 -26.12
CA ILE A 14 -13.90 -35.11 -26.92
C ILE A 14 -14.67 -36.05 -27.84
N LEU A 15 -15.74 -36.68 -27.34
CA LEU A 15 -16.58 -37.57 -28.14
C LEU A 15 -17.29 -36.82 -29.28
N TYR A 16 -17.76 -35.59 -29.04
CA TYR A 16 -18.35 -34.74 -30.08
C TYR A 16 -17.35 -34.40 -31.18
N LEU A 17 -16.09 -34.08 -30.83
CA LEU A 17 -15.03 -33.80 -31.80
C LEU A 17 -14.65 -35.02 -32.65
N LEU A 18 -14.70 -36.22 -32.06
CA LEU A 18 -14.41 -37.47 -32.76
C LEU A 18 -15.55 -37.91 -33.70
N VAL A 19 -16.81 -37.69 -33.30
CA VAL A 19 -17.99 -38.12 -34.07
C VAL A 19 -18.31 -37.18 -35.21
N PHE A 20 -18.19 -35.87 -35.00
CA PHE A 20 -18.66 -34.89 -35.99
C PHE A 20 -17.59 -34.37 -36.94
N GLY A 21 -16.31 -34.72 -36.75
CA GLY A 21 -15.20 -34.43 -37.66
C GLY A 21 -14.98 -32.93 -37.85
N ILE A 22 -13.81 -32.41 -37.48
CA ILE A 22 -13.48 -31.00 -37.76
C ILE A 22 -13.45 -30.84 -39.29
N PRO A 23 -14.32 -30.02 -39.92
CA PRO A 23 -14.21 -29.75 -41.34
C PRO A 23 -12.89 -29.04 -41.57
N ALA A 24 -11.96 -29.69 -42.27
CA ALA A 24 -10.61 -29.21 -42.55
C ALA A 24 -10.60 -28.07 -43.59
N SER A 25 -11.37 -27.01 -43.33
CA SER A 25 -11.23 -25.73 -44.02
C SER A 25 -10.48 -24.76 -43.09
N SER A 26 -9.47 -24.11 -43.65
CA SER A 26 -8.49 -23.29 -42.95
C SER A 26 -9.08 -22.10 -42.20
N GLU A 27 -10.33 -21.72 -42.48
CA GLU A 27 -11.01 -20.59 -41.83
C GLU A 27 -11.44 -20.89 -40.38
N TRP A 28 -11.74 -22.15 -40.04
CA TRP A 28 -12.12 -22.52 -38.67
C TRP A 28 -10.92 -22.65 -37.73
N LEU A 29 -9.74 -22.98 -38.26
CA LEU A 29 -8.51 -23.12 -37.46
C LEU A 29 -8.07 -21.79 -36.83
N TRP A 30 -8.27 -20.66 -37.51
CA TRP A 30 -8.05 -19.33 -36.94
C TRP A 30 -9.06 -19.00 -35.84
N GLY A 31 -10.33 -19.36 -36.03
CA GLY A 31 -11.37 -19.18 -35.01
C GLY A 31 -11.07 -19.95 -33.72
N TYR A 32 -10.66 -21.22 -33.83
CA TYR A 32 -10.27 -22.03 -32.68
C TYR A 32 -8.96 -21.55 -32.02
N ALA A 33 -7.97 -21.08 -32.79
CA ALA A 33 -6.74 -20.52 -32.24
C ALA A 33 -6.99 -19.22 -31.44
N VAL A 34 -7.88 -18.35 -31.93
CA VAL A 34 -8.30 -17.12 -31.23
C VAL A 34 -9.09 -17.46 -29.96
N LEU A 35 -10.05 -18.39 -30.05
CA LEU A 35 -10.84 -18.82 -28.88
C LEU A 35 -9.99 -19.53 -27.82
N ALA A 36 -9.02 -20.36 -28.21
CA ALA A 36 -8.07 -21.00 -27.29
C ALA A 36 -7.17 -19.98 -26.58
N SER A 37 -6.76 -18.92 -27.29
CA SER A 37 -5.95 -17.84 -26.75
C SER A 37 -6.76 -16.96 -25.77
N LEU A 38 -8.02 -16.64 -26.08
CA LEU A 38 -8.93 -15.93 -25.18
C LEU A 38 -9.31 -16.78 -23.95
N GLY A 39 -9.51 -18.08 -24.14
CA GLY A 39 -9.75 -19.04 -23.06
C GLY A 39 -8.57 -19.16 -22.09
N ALA A 40 -7.34 -19.15 -22.61
CA ALA A 40 -6.14 -19.10 -21.78
C ALA A 40 -6.06 -17.80 -20.97
N VAL A 41 -6.37 -16.63 -21.57
CA VAL A 41 -6.44 -15.37 -20.83
C VAL A 41 -7.44 -15.46 -19.69
N PHE A 42 -8.64 -16.02 -19.89
CA PHE A 42 -9.65 -16.16 -18.83
C PHE A 42 -9.30 -17.21 -17.76
N LEU A 43 -8.66 -18.31 -18.13
CA LEU A 43 -8.24 -19.36 -17.20
C LEU A 43 -7.04 -18.92 -16.35
N TYR A 44 -6.15 -18.09 -16.90
CA TYR A 44 -4.98 -17.56 -16.19
C TYR A 44 -5.20 -16.15 -15.62
N TRP A 45 -6.31 -15.45 -15.94
CA TRP A 45 -6.69 -14.15 -15.36
C TRP A 45 -6.71 -14.13 -13.82
N PRO A 46 -7.23 -15.17 -13.13
CA PRO A 46 -7.21 -15.21 -11.66
C PRO A 46 -5.78 -15.26 -11.12
N HIS A 47 -4.87 -15.95 -11.79
CA HIS A 47 -3.46 -16.05 -11.40
C HIS A 47 -2.68 -14.76 -11.69
N PHE A 48 -3.02 -14.05 -12.78
CA PHE A 48 -2.41 -12.75 -13.09
C PHE A 48 -2.79 -11.67 -12.06
N ARG A 49 -4.02 -11.75 -11.51
CA ARG A 49 -4.47 -10.87 -10.41
C ARG A 49 -3.61 -11.00 -9.15
N TYR A 50 -3.10 -12.20 -8.86
CA TYR A 50 -2.24 -12.43 -7.70
C TYR A 50 -0.83 -11.82 -7.87
N LEU A 51 -0.30 -11.81 -9.09
CA LEU A 51 1.04 -11.26 -9.36
C LEU A 51 1.09 -9.72 -9.32
N VAL A 52 -0.04 -9.05 -9.53
CA VAL A 52 -0.13 -7.57 -9.48
C VAL A 52 -0.42 -7.05 -8.07
N SER A 53 -0.76 -7.94 -7.12
CA SER A 53 -1.21 -7.57 -5.76
C SER A 53 -0.23 -7.96 -4.63
N ALA A 54 1.06 -8.11 -4.92
CA ALA A 54 2.07 -8.21 -3.87
C ALA A 54 2.57 -6.80 -3.54
N LYS A 55 2.15 -6.25 -2.40
CA LYS A 55 2.79 -5.05 -1.83
C LYS A 55 4.31 -5.34 -1.73
N PRO A 56 5.20 -4.44 -2.20
CA PRO A 56 6.65 -4.64 -2.06
C PRO A 56 7.04 -4.96 -0.61
N HIS A 57 8.11 -5.72 -0.38
CA HIS A 57 8.47 -6.16 0.98
C HIS A 57 8.84 -5.01 1.94
N TRP A 58 9.30 -3.86 1.44
CA TRP A 58 9.47 -2.62 2.24
C TRP A 58 8.13 -1.92 2.56
N LEU A 59 7.02 -2.55 2.16
CA LEU A 59 5.63 -2.13 2.31
C LEU A 59 4.86 -3.18 3.15
N SER A 60 5.56 -4.00 3.95
CA SER A 60 4.95 -4.93 4.90
C SER A 60 4.88 -4.32 6.31
N ASP A 61 3.69 -4.43 6.93
CA ASP A 61 3.45 -4.13 8.33
C ASP A 61 4.12 -5.17 9.28
N GLU A 62 5.05 -5.99 8.78
CA GLU A 62 5.69 -7.09 9.50
C GLU A 62 7.02 -6.71 10.13
N ASN A 63 7.59 -5.55 9.78
CA ASN A 63 8.83 -5.11 10.39
C ASN A 63 8.66 -4.97 11.92
N PRO A 64 9.62 -5.47 12.71
CA PRO A 64 9.53 -5.40 14.16
C PRO A 64 9.50 -3.95 14.62
N VAL A 65 8.53 -3.64 15.47
CA VAL A 65 8.37 -2.35 16.13
C VAL A 65 9.06 -2.43 17.49
N ASN A 66 9.67 -1.34 17.93
CA ASN A 66 10.21 -1.21 19.27
C ASN A 66 9.66 0.04 19.98
N ALA A 67 10.00 0.21 21.26
CA ALA A 67 9.54 1.34 22.06
C ALA A 67 10.16 2.69 21.61
N GLU A 68 11.32 2.69 20.95
CA GLU A 68 11.94 3.91 20.43
C GLU A 68 11.16 4.46 19.22
N ASP A 69 10.57 3.60 18.40
CA ASP A 69 9.72 4.01 17.29
C ASP A 69 8.53 4.85 17.76
N ILE A 70 7.92 4.46 18.89
CA ILE A 70 6.84 5.21 19.53
C ILE A 70 7.34 6.55 20.06
N LYS A 71 8.48 6.56 20.77
CA LYS A 71 9.09 7.80 21.30
C LYS A 71 9.40 8.81 20.19
N VAL A 72 9.80 8.35 19.01
CA VAL A 72 10.00 9.22 17.83
C VAL A 72 8.68 9.90 17.44
N LEU A 73 7.57 9.16 17.37
CA LEU A 73 6.28 9.73 16.99
C LEU A 73 5.72 10.66 18.08
N GLU A 74 5.86 10.30 19.35
CA GLU A 74 5.50 11.18 20.48
C GLU A 74 6.28 12.49 20.44
N ARG A 75 7.59 12.41 20.12
CA ARG A 75 8.42 13.60 19.98
C ARG A 75 8.00 14.44 18.78
N ALA A 76 7.66 13.82 17.65
CA ALA A 76 7.12 14.52 16.48
C ALA A 76 5.79 15.21 16.80
N LEU A 77 4.90 14.56 17.55
CA LEU A 77 3.64 15.13 18.03
C LEU A 77 3.88 16.37 18.88
N LYS A 78 4.85 16.31 19.81
CA LYS A 78 5.25 17.46 20.63
C LYS A 78 5.86 18.61 19.82
N LEU A 79 6.64 18.31 18.79
CA LEU A 79 7.17 19.34 17.87
C LEU A 79 6.05 20.06 17.10
N LEU A 80 4.90 19.42 16.97
CA LEU A 80 3.70 19.93 16.32
C LEU A 80 2.57 20.17 17.34
N GLU A 81 2.88 20.58 18.58
CA GLU A 81 1.87 20.68 19.65
C GLU A 81 0.82 21.78 19.44
N ALA A 82 1.09 22.74 18.54
CA ALA A 82 0.22 23.88 18.30
C ALA A 82 0.18 24.24 16.80
N PRO A 83 -0.95 24.78 16.29
CA PRO A 83 -1.10 25.15 14.88
C PRO A 83 -0.03 26.13 14.38
N GLU A 84 0.43 27.04 15.24
CA GLU A 84 1.50 27.98 14.93
C GLU A 84 2.85 27.32 14.64
N ASN A 85 3.07 26.10 15.12
CA ASN A 85 4.29 25.33 14.90
C ASN A 85 4.25 24.53 13.59
N TRP A 86 3.08 24.38 12.96
CA TRP A 86 2.92 23.58 11.75
C TRP A 86 3.15 24.40 10.48
N ASP A 87 3.93 23.84 9.57
CA ASP A 87 4.11 24.33 8.21
C ASP A 87 3.41 23.43 7.19
N GLN A 88 2.43 24.01 6.50
CA GLN A 88 1.66 23.33 5.45
C GLN A 88 2.42 23.27 4.10
N ASN A 89 3.54 23.97 3.94
CA ASN A 89 4.26 24.04 2.66
C ASN A 89 5.60 23.29 2.71
N ASP A 90 5.54 21.98 2.93
CA ASP A 90 6.72 21.12 3.01
C ASP A 90 7.46 21.05 1.67
N ASP A 91 8.70 21.53 1.67
CA ASP A 91 9.66 21.36 0.58
C ASP A 91 10.78 20.35 0.95
N ARG A 92 10.66 19.72 2.13
CA ARG A 92 11.61 18.81 2.76
C ARG A 92 12.94 19.42 3.20
N HIS A 93 13.06 20.74 3.25
CA HIS A 93 14.20 21.42 3.85
C HIS A 93 13.93 21.73 5.33
N CYS A 94 14.40 20.83 6.20
CA CYS A 94 14.11 20.94 7.63
C CYS A 94 15.09 21.87 8.35
N LEU A 95 14.70 23.13 8.53
CA LEU A 95 15.42 24.11 9.35
C LEU A 95 15.00 23.99 10.83
N ILE A 96 15.95 24.20 11.75
CA ILE A 96 15.74 23.93 13.20
C ILE A 96 14.85 24.99 13.86
N TRP A 97 14.89 26.24 13.40
CA TRP A 97 14.26 27.39 14.08
C TRP A 97 12.89 27.80 13.51
N GLU A 98 12.40 27.08 12.50
CA GLU A 98 11.16 27.42 11.80
C GLU A 98 10.00 26.51 12.22
N LYS A 99 8.80 26.83 11.72
CA LYS A 99 7.67 25.91 11.71
C LYS A 99 8.07 24.58 11.07
N LYS A 100 7.40 23.50 11.46
CA LYS A 100 7.71 22.15 11.01
C LYS A 100 6.57 21.61 10.16
N SER A 101 6.91 21.07 8.99
CA SER A 101 6.03 20.12 8.30
C SER A 101 5.97 18.80 9.06
N LEU A 102 4.97 17.97 8.76
CA LEU A 102 4.90 16.60 9.30
C LEU A 102 6.18 15.80 9.02
N PHE A 103 6.73 15.91 7.82
CA PHE A 103 8.00 15.27 7.46
C PHE A 103 9.15 15.77 8.34
N CYS A 104 9.29 17.09 8.48
CA CYS A 104 10.38 17.67 9.25
C CYS A 104 10.28 17.41 10.74
N ALA A 105 9.07 17.37 11.30
CA ALA A 105 8.85 16.97 12.68
C ALA A 105 9.33 15.52 12.91
N ILE A 106 8.96 14.58 12.04
CA ILE A 106 9.40 13.19 12.13
C ILE A 106 10.92 13.06 11.94
N ALA A 107 11.50 13.78 10.97
CA ALA A 107 12.93 13.72 10.69
C ALA A 107 13.77 14.29 11.85
N LEU A 108 13.32 15.39 12.46
CA LEU A 108 13.98 15.97 13.63
C LEU A 108 13.82 15.06 14.85
N ALA A 109 12.62 14.53 15.09
CA ALA A 109 12.37 13.60 16.20
C ALA A 109 13.25 12.34 16.12
N GLN A 110 13.49 11.80 14.93
CA GLN A 110 14.45 10.71 14.76
C GLN A 110 15.86 11.12 15.19
N LYS A 111 16.35 12.28 14.74
CA LYS A 111 17.68 12.77 15.15
C LYS A 111 17.77 12.95 16.67
N GLU A 112 16.71 13.43 17.31
CA GLU A 112 16.68 13.66 18.75
C GLU A 112 16.59 12.38 19.59
N VAL A 113 15.85 11.36 19.13
CA VAL A 113 15.60 10.13 19.90
C VAL A 113 16.63 9.03 19.60
N ILE A 114 16.92 8.78 18.32
CA ILE A 114 17.78 7.68 17.86
C ILE A 114 19.13 8.16 17.29
N GLY A 115 19.39 9.48 17.33
CA GLY A 115 20.68 10.08 16.94
C GLY A 115 20.93 10.21 15.44
N HIS A 116 20.04 9.71 14.58
CA HIS A 116 20.18 9.80 13.13
C HIS A 116 18.82 9.85 12.42
N TYR A 117 18.81 10.32 11.17
CA TYR A 117 17.62 10.29 10.32
C TYR A 117 17.72 9.12 9.33
N SER A 118 16.64 8.36 9.20
CA SER A 118 16.46 7.35 8.17
C SER A 118 15.15 7.61 7.41
N HIS A 119 15.25 7.77 6.08
CA HIS A 119 14.08 8.04 5.24
C HIS A 119 13.04 6.90 5.28
N ARG A 120 13.51 5.66 5.47
CA ARG A 120 12.70 4.43 5.54
C ARG A 120 12.63 3.88 6.97
N SER A 121 12.69 4.75 7.98
CA SER A 121 12.48 4.35 9.37
C SER A 121 11.06 3.81 9.59
N ILE A 122 10.89 2.94 10.59
CA ILE A 122 9.57 2.41 10.98
C ILE A 122 8.58 3.53 11.32
N PRO A 123 8.91 4.56 12.11
CA PRO A 123 8.00 5.66 12.40
C PRO A 123 7.49 6.34 11.13
N ALA A 124 8.40 6.65 10.20
CA ALA A 124 8.01 7.31 8.97
C ALA A 124 7.18 6.39 8.08
N GLN A 125 7.49 5.09 8.03
CA GLN A 125 6.76 4.15 7.19
C GLN A 125 5.34 3.92 7.71
N GLU A 126 5.16 3.83 9.03
CA GLU A 126 3.84 3.66 9.63
C GLU A 126 2.96 4.90 9.45
N VAL A 127 3.53 6.11 9.54
CA VAL A 127 2.81 7.34 9.21
C VAL A 127 2.34 7.32 7.74
N ARG A 128 3.17 6.83 6.80
CA ARG A 128 2.74 6.67 5.40
C ARG A 128 1.54 5.73 5.32
N PHE A 129 1.57 4.58 5.98
CA PHE A 129 0.45 3.64 5.98
C PHE A 129 -0.83 4.22 6.60
N THR A 130 -0.72 4.98 7.68
CA THR A 130 -1.87 5.67 8.29
C THR A 130 -2.47 6.68 7.30
N ILE A 131 -1.65 7.46 6.62
CA ILE A 131 -2.11 8.42 5.60
C ILE A 131 -2.75 7.70 4.41
N GLU A 132 -2.11 6.66 3.89
CA GLU A 132 -2.60 5.87 2.76
C GLU A 132 -3.97 5.25 3.04
N ARG A 133 -4.17 4.76 4.27
CA ARG A 133 -5.41 4.14 4.71
C ARG A 133 -6.53 5.16 4.94
N ASN A 134 -6.23 6.25 5.64
CA ASN A 134 -7.27 7.16 6.15
C ASN A 134 -7.55 8.31 5.18
N TYR A 135 -6.58 8.68 4.34
CA TYR A 135 -6.66 9.85 3.45
C TYR A 135 -6.25 9.51 2.00
N PRO A 136 -6.82 8.48 1.35
CA PRO A 136 -6.36 7.97 0.05
C PRO A 136 -6.43 8.95 -1.12
N LYS A 137 -7.12 10.08 -0.97
CA LYS A 137 -7.25 11.13 -1.99
C LYS A 137 -6.41 12.38 -1.72
N ARG A 138 -5.63 12.38 -0.63
CA ARG A 138 -4.84 13.54 -0.19
C ARG A 138 -3.34 13.35 -0.40
N TRP A 139 -2.93 12.34 -1.16
CA TRP A 139 -1.54 12.10 -1.52
C TRP A 139 -1.43 11.48 -2.92
N ASP A 140 -0.26 11.56 -3.55
CA ASP A 140 0.04 10.95 -4.85
C ASP A 140 1.36 10.15 -4.81
N LYS A 141 2.50 10.82 -4.75
CA LYS A 141 3.83 10.17 -4.83
C LYS A 141 4.55 10.09 -3.49
N HIS A 142 4.22 10.99 -2.59
CA HIS A 142 4.96 11.24 -1.37
C HIS A 142 3.98 11.38 -0.20
N PRO A 143 3.45 10.26 0.35
CA PRO A 143 2.30 10.28 1.27
C PRO A 143 2.37 11.35 2.35
N ILE A 144 3.49 11.44 3.09
CA ILE A 144 3.68 12.41 4.17
C ILE A 144 3.65 13.87 3.66
N MET A 145 4.41 14.15 2.60
CA MET A 145 4.59 15.50 2.07
C MET A 145 3.33 15.97 1.35
N ASP A 146 2.77 15.12 0.48
CA ASP A 146 1.58 15.45 -0.29
C ASP A 146 0.38 15.64 0.63
N PHE A 147 0.22 14.79 1.65
CA PHE A 147 -0.82 14.95 2.67
C PHE A 147 -0.63 16.24 3.46
N ASN A 148 0.59 16.55 3.91
CA ASN A 148 0.89 17.79 4.61
C ASN A 148 0.51 19.01 3.76
N ASN A 149 0.85 18.99 2.48
CA ASN A 149 0.68 20.12 1.55
C ASN A 149 -0.70 20.20 0.92
N HIS A 150 -1.56 19.21 1.15
CA HIS A 150 -2.88 19.20 0.56
C HIS A 150 -3.74 20.32 1.16
N GLN A 151 -4.41 21.11 0.30
CA GLN A 151 -5.21 22.28 0.71
C GLN A 151 -6.33 21.96 1.72
N ALA A 152 -6.82 20.71 1.72
CA ALA A 152 -7.87 20.25 2.63
C ALA A 152 -7.34 19.63 3.92
N THR A 153 -6.02 19.52 4.09
CA THR A 153 -5.42 19.00 5.32
C THR A 153 -5.48 20.07 6.39
N THR A 154 -5.94 19.66 7.57
CA THR A 154 -6.06 20.50 8.75
C THR A 154 -5.01 20.11 9.79
N PHE A 155 -4.70 21.02 10.70
CA PHE A 155 -3.78 20.75 11.81
C PHE A 155 -4.28 19.57 12.68
N ASP A 156 -5.59 19.49 12.94
CA ASP A 156 -6.17 18.39 13.72
C ASP A 156 -5.92 17.04 13.04
N GLU A 157 -6.00 16.97 11.70
CA GLU A 157 -5.70 15.74 10.97
C GLU A 157 -4.21 15.37 11.02
N ILE A 158 -3.30 16.35 11.09
CA ILE A 158 -1.86 16.11 11.35
C ILE A 158 -1.68 15.45 12.72
N GLN A 159 -2.33 15.99 13.75
CA GLN A 159 -2.30 15.43 15.11
C GLN A 159 -2.90 14.02 15.15
N ASN A 160 -4.05 13.82 14.48
CA ASN A 160 -4.73 12.53 14.42
C ASN A 160 -3.88 11.48 13.72
N VAL A 161 -3.21 11.81 12.61
CA VAL A 161 -2.31 10.87 11.92
C VAL A 161 -1.20 10.36 12.85
N LEU A 162 -0.56 11.25 13.61
CA LEU A 162 0.48 10.85 14.55
C LEU A 162 -0.09 10.01 15.70
N SER A 163 -1.23 10.45 16.28
CA SER A 163 -1.88 9.76 17.40
C SER A 163 -2.39 8.36 17.02
N ASP A 164 -3.06 8.23 15.87
CA ASP A 164 -3.52 6.95 15.31
C ASP A 164 -2.34 6.00 15.07
N THR A 165 -1.24 6.54 14.55
CA THR A 165 -0.03 5.75 14.31
C THR A 165 0.60 5.26 15.61
N ILE A 166 0.72 6.12 16.63
CA ILE A 166 1.19 5.75 17.97
C ILE A 166 0.31 4.63 18.54
N GLN A 167 -1.01 4.81 18.53
CA GLN A 167 -1.95 3.83 19.07
C GLN A 167 -1.81 2.47 18.37
N ARG A 168 -1.66 2.46 17.04
CA ARG A 168 -1.42 1.24 16.27
C ARG A 168 -0.11 0.55 16.68
N LEU A 169 0.97 1.31 16.84
CA LEU A 169 2.26 0.75 17.24
C LEU A 169 2.23 0.19 18.66
N GLU A 170 1.58 0.87 19.60
CA GLU A 170 1.37 0.36 20.96
C GLU A 170 0.60 -0.96 20.98
N GLN A 171 -0.44 -1.08 20.15
CA GLN A 171 -1.21 -2.33 20.01
C GLN A 171 -0.33 -3.46 19.48
N ARG A 172 0.52 -3.17 18.48
CA ARG A 172 1.47 -4.16 17.93
C ARG A 172 2.49 -4.61 18.96
N LEU A 173 3.02 -3.69 19.79
CA LEU A 173 3.96 -4.04 20.86
C LEU A 173 3.32 -4.89 21.96
N LYS A 174 2.05 -4.63 22.31
CA LYS A 174 1.32 -5.41 23.32
C LYS A 174 0.94 -6.81 22.83
N GLY A 175 0.79 -6.98 21.52
CA GLY A 175 0.45 -8.25 20.87
C GLY A 175 1.65 -9.05 20.33
N ALA A 176 2.87 -8.53 20.48
CA ALA A 176 4.12 -9.16 20.05
C ALA A 176 4.73 -10.07 21.13
#